data_AF-A0A7G9B8L3-F1
#
_entry.id   AF-A0A7G9B8L3-F1
#
_cell.length_a   1.000
_cell.length_b   1.000
_cell.length_c   1.000
_cell.angle_alpha   90.00
_cell.angle_beta   90.00
_cell.angle_gamma   90.00
#
_symmetry.space_group_name_H-M   'P 1'
#
loop_
_entity.id
_entity.type
_entity.pdbx_description
1 polymer ?
#
loop_
_entity_poly.entity_id
_entity_poly.type
_entity_poly.pdbx_seq_one_letter_code
_entity_poly.pdbx_strand_id
1 'polypeptide(L)'
;MLSWLCQGGVFSVPPGSGRGEEDMTLLELSVSYRDSEAAIRARIRELRVQLVQEEDPEECWRLKRRITDLMPLLQEARDLALLTAHYYDRSYYRNEKYTL
;
A
#
# COMPACT_ATOMS: atom_id res chain seq x y z
N MET A 1 17.06 20.00 -17.81
CA MET A 1 16.58 21.15 -17.03
C MET A 1 15.32 20.69 -16.30
N LEU A 2 15.51 20.34 -15.02
CA LEU A 2 14.55 20.25 -13.90
C LEU A 2 13.08 19.89 -14.17
N SER A 3 12.66 18.70 -13.68
CA SER A 3 11.46 18.48 -12.85
C SER A 3 11.31 16.95 -12.70
N TRP A 4 11.82 16.26 -11.67
CA TRP A 4 11.53 16.38 -10.23
C TRP A 4 10.07 16.75 -9.94
N LEU A 5 9.14 15.88 -10.36
CA LEU A 5 7.91 15.66 -9.61
C LEU A 5 7.86 14.20 -9.14
N CYS A 6 8.76 13.88 -8.22
CA CYS A 6 8.38 13.05 -7.09
C CYS A 6 7.20 13.76 -6.43
N GLN A 7 5.97 13.44 -6.83
CA GLN A 7 4.84 13.63 -5.94
C GLN A 7 5.06 12.64 -4.81
N GLY A 8 5.82 13.09 -3.81
CA GLY A 8 5.70 12.54 -2.47
C GLY A 8 4.24 12.69 -2.12
N GLY A 9 3.50 11.60 -2.24
CA GLY A 9 2.22 11.45 -1.56
C GLY A 9 2.56 11.60 -0.10
N VAL A 10 2.47 12.83 0.40
CA VAL A 10 2.44 13.11 1.83
C VAL A 10 1.27 12.28 2.30
N PHE A 11 1.58 11.18 2.95
CA PHE A 11 0.64 10.35 3.66
C PHE A 11 -0.10 11.31 4.60
N SER A 12 -1.27 11.73 4.14
CA SER A 12 -2.03 12.78 4.78
C SER A 12 -2.77 12.08 5.89
N VAL A 13 -2.14 12.01 7.06
CA VAL A 13 -2.78 11.51 8.27
C VAL A 13 -4.06 12.33 8.48
N PRO A 14 -5.25 11.72 8.46
CA PRO A 14 -6.49 12.46 8.65
C PRO A 14 -6.48 13.12 10.05
N PRO A 15 -7.00 14.36 10.20
CA PRO A 15 -7.01 15.05 11.47
C PRO A 15 -7.97 14.35 12.46
N GLY A 16 -7.39 13.71 13.47
CA GLY A 16 -8.11 13.00 14.53
C GLY A 16 -8.90 13.94 15.45
N SER A 17 -10.15 13.61 15.71
CA SER A 17 -11.03 14.37 16.61
C SER A 17 -10.74 14.05 18.09
N GLY A 18 -9.86 14.84 18.71
CA GLY A 18 -9.91 15.21 20.13
C GLY A 18 -9.92 14.10 21.20
N ARG A 19 -8.76 13.51 21.49
CA ARG A 19 -8.22 13.27 22.85
C ARG A 19 -6.88 12.52 22.76
N GLY A 20 -5.79 13.16 23.20
CA GLY A 20 -4.43 12.59 23.26
C GLY A 20 -3.67 12.77 21.94
N GLU A 21 -2.72 13.70 21.91
CA GLU A 21 -1.84 13.92 20.76
C GLU A 21 -1.00 12.66 20.49
N GLU A 22 -1.12 12.12 19.28
CA GLU A 22 -0.33 11.05 18.61
C GLU A 22 -0.81 9.59 18.62
N ASP A 23 -1.98 9.24 19.19
CA ASP A 23 -2.51 7.87 19.03
C ASP A 23 -3.51 7.79 17.85
N MET A 24 -3.02 7.39 16.67
CA MET A 24 -3.87 7.11 15.51
C MET A 24 -4.82 5.95 15.80
N THR A 25 -6.10 6.10 15.45
CA THR A 25 -7.07 5.01 15.64
C THR A 25 -6.85 3.88 14.63
N LEU A 26 -7.27 2.66 14.98
CA LEU A 26 -7.22 1.51 14.06
C LEU A 26 -8.05 1.76 12.78
N LEU A 27 -9.15 2.51 12.88
CA LEU A 27 -9.94 2.86 11.70
C LEU A 27 -9.17 3.82 10.78
N GLU A 28 -8.48 4.82 11.32
CA GLU A 28 -7.64 5.73 10.53
C GLU A 28 -6.43 5.01 9.92
N LEU A 29 -5.83 4.05 10.64
CA LEU A 29 -4.81 3.15 10.09
C LEU A 29 -5.36 2.31 8.93
N SER A 30 -6.62 1.87 9.00
CA SER A 30 -7.22 1.11 7.90
C SER A 30 -7.32 1.91 6.61
N VAL A 31 -7.67 3.20 6.70
CA VAL A 31 -7.72 4.12 5.56
C VAL A 31 -6.32 4.30 4.98
N SER A 32 -5.36 4.56 5.87
CA SER A 32 -3.94 4.70 5.54
C SER A 32 -3.35 3.51 4.78
N TYR A 33 -3.68 2.27 5.20
CA TYR A 33 -3.24 1.07 4.52
C TYR A 33 -3.96 0.85 3.19
N ARG A 34 -5.22 1.27 3.04
CA ARG A 34 -5.91 1.28 1.74
C ARG A 34 -5.29 2.26 0.76
N ASP A 35 -4.87 3.43 1.22
CA ASP A 35 -4.16 4.41 0.38
C ASP A 35 -2.81 3.85 -0.07
N SER A 36 -2.09 3.20 0.85
CA SER A 36 -0.84 2.49 0.54
C SER A 36 -1.06 1.36 -0.47
N GLU A 37 -2.11 0.55 -0.30
CA GLU A 37 -2.50 -0.47 -1.27
C GLU A 37 -2.76 0.13 -2.65
N ALA A 38 -3.54 1.22 -2.71
CA ALA A 38 -3.89 1.89 -3.96
C ALA A 38 -2.64 2.42 -4.67
N ALA A 39 -1.72 3.05 -3.94
CA ALA A 39 -0.45 3.56 -4.45
C ALA A 39 0.43 2.43 -5.01
N ILE A 40 0.59 1.32 -4.27
CA ILE A 40 1.39 0.17 -4.73
C ILE A 40 0.75 -0.45 -5.98
N ARG A 41 -0.59 -0.59 -6.00
CA ARG A 41 -1.32 -1.13 -7.15
C ARG A 41 -1.15 -0.25 -8.39
N ALA A 42 -1.23 1.08 -8.23
CA ALA A 42 -0.98 2.02 -9.31
C ALA A 42 0.45 1.88 -9.84
N ARG A 43 1.44 1.80 -8.96
CA ARG A 43 2.84 1.63 -9.35
C ARG A 43 3.09 0.32 -10.11
N ILE A 44 2.48 -0.79 -9.69
CA ILE A 44 2.58 -2.06 -10.42
C ILE A 44 1.99 -1.92 -11.83
N ARG A 45 0.87 -1.20 -12.01
CA ARG A 45 0.30 -0.96 -13.34
C ARG A 45 1.24 -0.16 -14.22
N GLU A 46 1.83 0.91 -13.70
CA GLU A 46 2.83 1.71 -14.42
C GLU A 46 4.02 0.86 -14.87
N LEU A 47 4.58 0.05 -13.98
CA LEU A 47 5.71 -0.83 -14.30
C LEU A 47 5.35 -1.89 -15.36
N ARG A 48 4.11 -2.39 -15.36
CA ARG A 48 3.63 -3.30 -16.41
C ARG A 48 3.51 -2.61 -17.76
N VAL A 49 3.05 -1.36 -17.79
CA VAL A 49 3.00 -0.56 -19.02
C VAL A 49 4.42 -0.32 -19.54
N GLN A 50 5.36 0.05 -18.66
CA GLN A 50 6.77 0.22 -19.02
C GLN A 50 7.37 -1.07 -19.59
N LEU A 51 7.10 -2.21 -18.94
CA LEU A 51 7.60 -3.51 -19.39
C LEU A 51 7.12 -3.91 -20.79
N VAL A 52 5.91 -3.49 -21.19
CA VAL A 52 5.38 -3.75 -22.55
C VAL A 52 6.11 -2.92 -23.61
N GLN A 53 6.62 -1.75 -23.25
CA GLN A 53 7.30 -0.82 -24.16
C GLN A 53 8.82 -0.97 -24.15
N GLU A 54 9.37 -1.78 -23.24
CA GLU A 54 10.81 -1.96 -23.08
C GLU A 54 11.32 -3.06 -24.02
N GLU A 55 12.43 -2.78 -24.71
CA GLU A 55 13.06 -3.70 -25.64
C GLU A 55 14.34 -4.31 -25.07
N ASP A 56 15.00 -3.61 -24.13
CA ASP A 56 16.20 -4.12 -23.48
C ASP A 56 15.86 -5.28 -22.53
N PRO A 57 16.43 -6.49 -22.75
CA PRO A 57 16.24 -7.63 -21.86
C PRO A 57 16.65 -7.38 -20.41
N GLU A 58 17.68 -6.57 -20.16
CA GLU A 58 18.16 -6.29 -18.80
C GLU A 58 17.20 -5.38 -18.03
N GLU A 59 16.71 -4.31 -18.66
CA GLU A 59 15.66 -3.45 -18.11
C GLU A 59 14.34 -4.22 -17.92
N CYS A 60 13.96 -5.06 -18.88
CA CYS A 60 12.81 -5.96 -18.74
C CYS A 60 12.92 -6.85 -17.50
N TRP A 61 14.11 -7.41 -17.23
CA TRP A 61 14.34 -8.21 -16.03
C TRP A 61 14.23 -7.38 -14.75
N ARG A 62 14.80 -6.17 -14.73
CA ARG A 62 14.70 -5.24 -13.59
C ARG A 62 13.25 -4.84 -13.29
N LEU A 63 12.46 -4.51 -14.32
CA LEU A 63 11.04 -4.18 -14.18
C LEU A 63 10.23 -5.37 -13.64
N LYS A 64 10.45 -6.57 -14.18
CA LYS A 64 9.80 -7.80 -13.68
C LYS A 64 10.14 -8.05 -12.22
N ARG A 65 11.41 -7.94 -11.83
CA ARG A 65 11.86 -8.10 -10.44
C ARG A 65 11.16 -7.08 -9.54
N ARG A 66 11.11 -5.81 -9.93
CA ARG A 66 10.44 -4.77 -9.15
C ARG A 66 8.95 -5.04 -8.96
N ILE A 67 8.26 -5.53 -9.99
CA ILE A 67 6.86 -5.94 -9.89
C ILE A 67 6.71 -7.07 -8.86
N THR A 68 7.56 -8.10 -8.95
CA THR A 68 7.54 -9.23 -8.02
C THR A 68 7.80 -8.79 -6.57
N ASP A 69 8.73 -7.87 -6.35
CA ASP A 69 9.04 -7.33 -5.01
C ASP A 69 7.87 -6.51 -4.42
N LEU A 70 7.07 -5.85 -5.27
CA LEU A 70 5.91 -5.05 -4.83
C LEU A 70 4.67 -5.90 -4.54
N MET A 71 4.55 -7.10 -5.11
CA MET A 71 3.40 -7.98 -4.87
C MET A 71 3.18 -8.37 -3.40
N PRO A 72 4.19 -8.80 -2.62
CA PRO A 72 3.98 -9.10 -1.20
C PRO A 72 3.59 -7.86 -0.40
N LEU A 73 4.16 -6.68 -0.70
CA LEU A 73 3.80 -5.42 -0.04
C LEU A 73 2.35 -5.01 -0.33
N LEU A 74 1.87 -5.24 -1.56
CA LEU A 74 0.47 -5.02 -1.90
C LEU A 74 -0.47 -5.92 -1.08
N GLN A 75 -0.09 -7.18 -0.90
CA GLN A 75 -0.88 -8.12 -0.10
C GLN A 75 -0.86 -7.73 1.38
N GLU A 76 0.30 -7.37 1.91
CA GLU A 76 0.44 -6.94 3.31
C GLU A 76 -0.38 -5.67 3.61
N ALA A 77 -0.34 -4.67 2.72
CA ALA A 77 -1.17 -3.48 2.88
C ALA A 77 -2.67 -3.81 2.88
N ARG A 78 -3.12 -4.75 2.05
CA ARG A 78 -4.53 -5.23 2.07
C ARG A 78 -4.87 -5.92 3.39
N ASP A 79 -4.00 -6.81 3.84
CA ASP A 79 -4.23 -7.58 5.05
C ASP A 79 -4.32 -6.65 6.26
N LEU A 80 -3.40 -5.68 6.36
CA LEU A 80 -3.40 -4.67 7.42
C LEU A 80 -4.61 -3.76 7.34
N ALA A 81 -5.02 -3.32 6.15
CA ALA A 81 -6.24 -2.53 5.96
C ALA A 81 -7.49 -3.28 6.45
N LEU A 82 -7.59 -4.58 6.18
CA LEU A 82 -8.70 -5.40 6.63
C LEU A 82 -8.67 -5.63 8.14
N LEU A 83 -7.52 -6.03 8.68
CA LEU A 83 -7.36 -6.31 10.12
C LEU A 83 -7.67 -5.08 10.97
N THR A 84 -7.17 -3.92 10.59
CA THR A 84 -7.37 -2.68 11.33
C THR A 84 -8.81 -2.16 11.21
N ALA A 85 -9.47 -2.34 10.06
CA ALA A 85 -10.89 -2.00 9.89
C ALA A 85 -11.83 -2.90 10.72
N HIS A 86 -11.50 -4.17 10.86
CA HIS A 86 -12.35 -5.18 11.50
C HIS A 86 -11.88 -5.58 12.90
N TYR A 87 -10.94 -4.86 13.50
CA TYR A 87 -10.31 -5.27 14.76
C TYR A 87 -11.29 -5.54 15.91
N TYR A 88 -12.37 -4.77 16.01
CA TYR A 88 -13.40 -4.94 17.06
C TYR A 88 -14.59 -5.81 16.61
N ASP A 89 -14.60 -6.28 15.37
CA ASP A 89 -15.63 -7.18 14.86
C ASP A 89 -15.39 -8.60 15.38
N ARG A 90 -16.07 -8.95 16.48
CA ARG A 90 -15.98 -10.26 17.15
C ARG A 90 -16.35 -11.45 16.26
N SER A 91 -16.95 -11.23 15.10
CA SER A 91 -17.33 -12.28 14.15
C SER A 91 -16.38 -12.40 12.96
N TYR A 92 -15.29 -11.62 12.92
CA TYR A 92 -14.34 -11.65 11.82
C TYR A 92 -13.40 -12.88 11.91
N TYR A 93 -13.87 -14.02 11.39
CA TYR A 93 -13.09 -15.26 11.24
C TYR A 93 -12.44 -15.33 9.85
N ARG A 94 -11.54 -14.40 9.52
CA ARG A 94 -10.80 -14.50 8.26
C ARG A 94 -9.44 -13.85 8.35
N ASN A 95 -8.49 -14.59 8.93
CA ASN A 95 -7.05 -14.52 8.64
C ASN A 95 -6.31 -15.52 9.54
N GLU A 96 -6.07 -16.75 9.08
CA GLU A 96 -5.29 -17.77 9.83
C GLU A 96 -3.86 -17.29 10.16
N LYS A 97 -3.33 -16.35 9.36
CA LYS A 97 -1.98 -15.77 9.50
C LYS A 97 -1.87 -14.79 10.68
N TYR A 98 -2.97 -14.23 11.16
CA TYR A 98 -2.98 -13.17 12.19
C TYR A 98 -4.06 -13.41 13.24
N THR A 99 -4.31 -14.68 13.57
CA THR A 99 -5.10 -15.06 14.75
C THR A 99 -4.31 -14.62 15.99
N LEU A 100 -4.89 -13.71 16.79
CA LEU A 100 -4.31 -13.23 18.05
C LEU A 100 -4.36 -14.31 19.14
#